data_AF-A0A2V3ZYR8-F1
#
_entry.id   AF-A0A2V3ZYR8-F1
#
_cell.length_a   1.000
_cell.length_b   1.000
_cell.length_c   1.000
_cell.angle_alpha   90.00
_cell.angle_beta   90.00
_cell.angle_gamma   90.00
#
_symmetry.space_group_name_H-M   'P 1'
#
loop_
_entity.id
_entity.type
_entity.pdbx_description
1 polymer ?
#
loop_
_entity_poly.entity_id
_entity_poly.type
_entity_poly.pdbx_seq_one_letter_code
_entity_poly.pdbx_strand_id
1 'polypeptide(L)'
;MNRLIIIGNGFDLAHGLKTSFKDFIADYLYNVIVDFEENDKYNDKLITINYTGRGTIDLGCYSLEESIDLFLRIMKTEQVRVTFKSDFFRRVLDKINSLNWVDIEVEYYAVMVKNRKIPELIKNLNSEFSYMKDLLMDYLKGQEESYDENIYSHQLQECFGEVINVDEILMKNRIHKDRPSKILFLNFNYTNILMKYFNKIGGDKDVNYIHGNLEGNQGEPIFGFGDEFDKHYEEIEGFNDNEYFRHIKSFEYSKNQSYFSLMRFISSGMYQVQIYGHSCGISDRTMLNKIFENDWCKSIKIFYYENENGNDFIDRLNNISRHFKDKTILREKIVPLDMCKAMPQPKEEFEANLN
;
A
#
# COMPACT_ATOMS: atom_id res chain seq x y z
N MET A 1 0.67 -6.63 28.15
CA MET A 1 -0.24 -6.54 26.98
C MET A 1 0.64 -6.56 25.74
N ASN A 2 0.19 -7.18 24.64
CA ASN A 2 0.98 -7.24 23.40
C ASN A 2 0.80 -5.96 22.57
N ARG A 3 1.64 -5.78 21.55
CA ARG A 3 1.50 -4.68 20.59
C ARG A 3 1.58 -5.19 19.16
N LEU A 4 0.59 -4.83 18.36
CA LEU A 4 0.59 -5.00 16.91
C LEU A 4 0.96 -3.65 16.27
N ILE A 5 2.02 -3.63 15.48
CA ILE A 5 2.46 -2.44 14.74
C ILE A 5 2.16 -2.68 13.27
N ILE A 6 1.22 -1.93 12.71
CA ILE A 6 0.87 -1.98 11.30
C ILE A 6 1.72 -0.96 10.57
N ILE A 7 2.48 -1.42 9.57
CA ILE A 7 3.35 -0.61 8.75
C ILE A 7 2.87 -0.70 7.30
N GLY A 8 2.68 0.45 6.66
CA GLY A 8 2.31 0.54 5.26
C GLY A 8 3.08 1.58 4.49
N ASN A 9 2.66 1.86 3.26
CA ASN A 9 3.49 2.53 2.26
C ASN A 9 4.00 3.93 2.65
N GLY A 10 3.24 4.66 3.46
CA GLY A 10 3.67 5.95 4.03
C GLY A 10 4.92 5.85 4.91
N PHE A 11 5.24 4.67 5.45
CA PHE A 11 6.49 4.42 6.14
C PHE A 11 7.66 4.50 5.16
N ASP A 12 7.60 3.81 4.02
CA ASP A 12 8.66 3.83 3.00
C ASP A 12 8.83 5.25 2.42
N LEU A 13 7.72 5.94 2.17
CA LEU A 13 7.72 7.34 1.72
C LEU A 13 8.42 8.26 2.74
N ALA A 14 8.20 8.08 4.04
CA ALA A 14 8.89 8.85 5.10
C ALA A 14 10.41 8.58 5.15
N HIS A 15 10.85 7.45 4.60
CA HIS A 15 12.28 7.14 4.40
C HIS A 15 12.81 7.64 3.06
N GLY A 16 11.98 8.28 2.23
CA GLY A 16 12.38 8.86 0.96
C GLY A 16 12.33 7.90 -0.23
N LEU A 17 11.80 6.68 -0.07
CA LEU A 17 11.58 5.80 -1.21
C LEU A 17 10.34 6.26 -1.99
N LYS A 18 10.39 6.23 -3.33
CA LYS A 18 9.26 6.59 -4.19
C LYS A 18 8.33 5.39 -4.39
N THR A 19 7.68 4.91 -3.33
CA THR A 19 6.87 3.67 -3.40
C THR A 19 5.39 3.90 -3.69
N SER A 20 4.96 5.12 -4.03
CA SER A 20 3.55 5.34 -4.37
C SER A 20 3.21 4.76 -5.75
N PHE A 21 1.95 4.37 -5.97
CA PHE A 21 1.51 3.95 -7.31
C PHE A 21 1.67 5.05 -8.35
N LYS A 22 1.61 6.34 -7.96
CA LYS A 22 1.88 7.43 -8.89
C LYS A 22 3.34 7.41 -9.34
N ASP A 23 4.28 7.22 -8.41
CA ASP A 23 5.71 7.18 -8.73
C ASP A 23 6.05 5.98 -9.63
N PHE A 24 5.47 4.82 -9.33
CA PHE A 24 5.56 3.64 -10.19
C PHE A 24 5.05 3.92 -11.62
N ILE A 25 3.89 4.56 -11.76
CA ILE A 25 3.32 4.85 -13.08
C ILE A 25 4.15 5.90 -13.83
N ALA A 26 4.73 6.87 -13.11
CA ALA A 26 5.66 7.83 -13.68
C ALA A 26 6.92 7.13 -14.23
N ASP A 27 7.53 6.23 -13.45
CA ASP A 27 8.68 5.43 -13.89
C ASP A 27 8.36 4.56 -15.11
N TYR A 28 7.23 3.84 -15.07
CA TYR A 28 6.77 3.06 -16.20
C TYR A 28 6.61 3.92 -17.46
N LEU A 29 5.95 5.07 -17.36
CA LEU A 29 5.76 5.98 -18.50
C LEU A 29 7.07 6.60 -18.98
N TYR A 30 8.00 6.90 -18.07
CA TYR A 30 9.33 7.37 -18.45
C TYR A 30 10.04 6.36 -19.37
N ASN A 31 10.07 5.09 -18.97
CA ASN A 31 10.68 4.01 -19.77
C ASN A 31 9.97 3.82 -21.11
N VAL A 32 8.63 3.88 -21.13
CA VAL A 32 7.81 3.85 -22.36
C VAL A 32 8.19 4.99 -23.31
N ILE A 33 8.36 6.20 -22.78
CA ILE A 33 8.68 7.39 -23.58
C ILE A 33 10.09 7.29 -24.16
N VAL A 34 11.07 6.87 -23.35
CA VAL A 34 12.46 6.66 -23.80
C VAL A 34 12.50 5.64 -24.94
N ASP A 35 11.87 4.47 -24.77
CA ASP A 35 11.83 3.44 -25.81
C ASP A 35 11.10 3.94 -27.08
N PHE A 36 10.03 4.72 -26.92
CA PHE A 36 9.28 5.31 -28.03
C PHE A 36 10.10 6.35 -28.80
N GLU A 37 10.85 7.21 -28.10
CA GLU A 37 11.70 8.24 -28.71
C GLU A 37 12.86 7.61 -29.51
N GLU A 38 13.43 6.51 -29.00
CA GLU A 38 14.51 5.80 -29.69
C GLU A 38 14.03 5.01 -30.92
N ASN A 39 12.81 4.46 -30.89
CA ASN A 39 12.36 3.47 -31.87
C ASN A 39 11.19 3.95 -32.76
N ASP A 40 10.68 5.17 -32.57
CA ASP A 40 9.46 5.72 -33.17
C ASP A 40 8.18 4.89 -32.90
N LYS A 41 8.28 3.88 -32.02
CA LYS A 41 7.19 2.98 -31.64
C LYS A 41 7.45 2.35 -30.28
N TYR A 42 6.37 2.05 -29.57
CA TYR A 42 6.38 1.26 -28.35
C TYR A 42 5.18 0.33 -28.32
N ASN A 43 5.33 -0.86 -27.75
CA ASN A 43 4.25 -1.84 -27.68
C ASN A 43 4.46 -2.82 -26.54
N ASP A 44 3.52 -2.83 -25.60
CA ASP A 44 3.49 -3.80 -24.51
C ASP A 44 2.06 -4.32 -24.26
N LYS A 45 1.77 -4.90 -23.09
CA LYS A 45 0.43 -5.40 -22.77
C LYS A 45 -0.58 -4.27 -22.51
N LEU A 46 -0.13 -3.10 -22.04
CA LEU A 46 -1.01 -2.02 -21.59
C LEU A 46 -1.33 -1.03 -22.71
N ILE A 47 -0.31 -0.66 -23.50
CA ILE A 47 -0.40 0.41 -24.51
C ILE A 47 0.39 0.08 -25.78
N THR A 48 0.12 0.87 -26.81
CA THR A 48 0.91 0.90 -28.04
C THR A 48 0.98 2.34 -28.52
N ILE A 49 2.18 2.78 -28.88
CA ILE A 49 2.48 4.11 -29.38
C ILE A 49 3.16 3.94 -30.73
N ASN A 50 2.72 4.69 -31.74
CA ASN A 50 3.40 4.73 -33.04
C ASN A 50 3.50 6.17 -33.51
N TYR A 51 4.69 6.57 -33.95
CA TYR A 51 4.88 7.81 -34.68
C TYR A 51 4.42 7.62 -36.13
N THR A 52 3.57 8.53 -36.59
CA THR A 52 3.01 8.54 -37.96
C THR A 52 3.46 9.77 -38.76
N GLY A 53 4.35 10.58 -38.19
CA GLY A 53 4.91 11.76 -38.84
C GLY A 53 6.03 11.44 -39.82
N ARG A 54 6.63 12.51 -40.37
CA ARG A 54 7.86 12.42 -41.18
C ARG A 54 9.02 12.97 -40.34
N GLY A 55 10.14 12.27 -40.29
CA GLY A 55 11.30 12.65 -39.46
C GLY A 55 11.31 11.92 -38.12
N THR A 56 12.07 12.43 -37.15
CA THR A 56 12.08 11.95 -35.76
C THR A 56 11.21 12.87 -34.90
N ILE A 57 10.62 12.33 -33.85
CA ILE A 57 9.97 13.15 -32.83
C ILE A 57 11.05 13.76 -31.91
N ASP A 58 10.98 15.06 -31.64
CA ASP A 58 11.82 15.73 -30.65
C ASP A 58 10.95 16.07 -29.44
N LEU A 59 11.17 15.37 -28.33
CA LEU A 59 10.43 15.57 -27.08
C LEU A 59 11.13 16.56 -26.14
N GLY A 60 12.34 17.03 -26.50
CA GLY A 60 13.19 17.87 -25.66
C GLY A 60 13.77 17.12 -24.46
N CYS A 61 14.40 17.85 -23.54
CA CYS A 61 14.85 17.28 -22.27
C CYS A 61 13.66 17.14 -21.31
N TYR A 62 13.52 15.98 -20.68
CA TYR A 62 12.51 15.70 -19.67
C TYR A 62 13.07 14.82 -18.55
N SER A 63 12.44 14.91 -17.38
CA SER A 63 12.75 14.13 -16.19
C SER A 63 11.69 13.07 -15.90
N LEU A 64 12.00 12.14 -14.99
CA LEU A 64 11.05 11.13 -14.50
C LEU A 64 9.80 11.78 -13.89
N GLU A 65 9.95 12.91 -13.20
CA GLU A 65 8.85 13.61 -12.54
C GLU A 65 7.84 14.23 -13.54
N GLU A 66 8.30 14.51 -14.76
CA GLU A 66 7.49 15.09 -15.84
C GLU A 66 6.86 14.03 -16.76
N SER A 67 7.20 12.76 -16.57
CA SER A 67 6.81 11.64 -17.46
C SER A 67 5.29 11.52 -17.69
N ILE A 68 4.48 11.66 -16.65
CA ILE A 68 3.01 11.60 -16.76
C ILE A 68 2.50 12.75 -17.62
N ASP A 69 2.91 13.99 -17.33
CA ASP A 69 2.47 15.17 -18.06
C ASP A 69 2.97 15.15 -19.51
N LEU A 70 4.20 14.68 -19.73
CA LEU A 70 4.76 14.48 -21.06
C LEU A 70 3.98 13.42 -21.85
N PHE A 71 3.64 12.29 -21.25
CA PHE A 71 2.82 11.26 -21.88
C PHE A 71 1.45 11.82 -22.30
N LEU A 72 0.79 12.60 -21.42
CA LEU A 72 -0.49 13.25 -21.72
C LEU A 72 -0.38 14.27 -22.86
N ARG A 73 0.78 14.92 -23.03
CA ARG A 73 1.07 15.79 -24.18
C ARG A 73 1.28 14.96 -25.45
N ILE A 74 2.07 13.89 -25.39
CA ILE A 74 2.31 12.96 -26.51
C ILE A 74 0.99 12.41 -27.05
N MET A 75 0.06 12.04 -26.17
CA MET A 75 -1.29 11.58 -26.55
C MET A 75 -2.10 12.59 -27.36
N LYS A 76 -1.79 13.89 -27.28
CA LYS A 76 -2.47 14.96 -27.99
C LYS A 76 -1.77 15.36 -29.29
N THR A 77 -0.58 14.83 -29.56
CA THR A 77 0.21 15.15 -30.76
C THR A 77 -0.38 14.45 -31.99
N GLU A 78 -0.67 15.21 -33.05
CA GLU A 78 -1.31 14.69 -34.27
C GLU A 78 -0.49 13.61 -34.98
N GLN A 79 0.84 13.68 -34.88
CA GLN A 79 1.77 12.73 -35.48
C GLN A 79 2.00 11.48 -34.63
N VAL A 80 1.32 11.32 -33.49
CA VAL A 80 1.48 10.16 -32.60
C VAL A 80 0.13 9.47 -32.41
N ARG A 81 0.11 8.16 -32.65
CA ARG A 81 -1.06 7.33 -32.39
C ARG A 81 -0.84 6.49 -31.14
N VAL A 82 -1.49 6.88 -30.05
CA VAL A 82 -1.55 6.08 -28.80
C VAL A 82 -2.82 5.22 -28.81
N THR A 83 -2.66 3.92 -28.56
CA THR A 83 -3.76 2.95 -28.42
C THR A 83 -3.65 2.27 -27.07
N PHE A 84 -4.67 2.44 -26.22
CA PHE A 84 -4.79 1.67 -24.98
C PHE A 84 -5.29 0.27 -25.31
N LYS A 85 -4.52 -0.75 -24.92
CA LYS A 85 -4.95 -2.15 -24.96
C LYS A 85 -5.71 -2.54 -23.69
N SER A 86 -5.31 -1.96 -22.57
CA SER A 86 -5.93 -2.17 -21.26
C SER A 86 -6.86 -1.01 -20.90
N ASP A 87 -8.16 -1.29 -20.84
CA ASP A 87 -9.17 -0.37 -20.30
C ASP A 87 -8.91 -0.06 -18.81
N PHE A 88 -8.34 -1.02 -18.09
CA PHE A 88 -7.95 -0.89 -16.69
C PHE A 88 -6.79 0.11 -16.52
N PHE A 89 -5.71 -0.03 -17.30
CA PHE A 89 -4.60 0.92 -17.24
C PHE A 89 -5.02 2.34 -17.64
N ARG A 90 -5.90 2.48 -18.64
CA ARG A 90 -6.47 3.78 -19.00
C ARG A 90 -7.17 4.45 -17.81
N ARG A 91 -7.96 3.69 -17.04
CA ARG A 91 -8.62 4.19 -15.82
C ARG A 91 -7.61 4.62 -14.75
N VAL A 92 -6.54 3.85 -14.56
CA VAL A 92 -5.46 4.19 -13.63
C VAL A 92 -4.85 5.54 -14.00
N LEU A 93 -4.53 5.77 -15.27
CA LEU A 93 -4.02 7.07 -15.74
C LEU A 93 -5.03 8.20 -15.57
N ASP A 94 -6.29 7.98 -15.93
CA ASP A 94 -7.35 8.99 -15.77
C ASP A 94 -7.50 9.42 -14.31
N LYS A 95 -7.36 8.48 -13.36
CA LYS A 95 -7.43 8.74 -11.91
C LYS A 95 -6.21 9.50 -11.41
N ILE A 96 -5.00 9.12 -11.83
CA ILE A 96 -3.78 9.85 -11.47
C ILE A 96 -3.86 11.29 -11.99
N ASN A 97 -4.29 11.48 -13.24
CA ASN A 97 -4.40 12.81 -13.83
C ASN A 97 -5.47 13.69 -13.14
N SER A 98 -6.57 13.10 -12.65
CA SER A 98 -7.67 13.87 -12.04
C SER A 98 -7.57 14.05 -10.53
N LEU A 99 -6.98 13.09 -9.81
CA LEU A 99 -6.95 13.04 -8.34
C LEU A 99 -5.54 13.00 -7.76
N ASN A 100 -4.50 12.93 -8.60
CA ASN A 100 -3.10 12.80 -8.20
C ASN A 100 -2.78 11.55 -7.36
N TRP A 101 -3.70 10.58 -7.30
CA TRP A 101 -3.57 9.33 -6.55
C TRP A 101 -4.50 8.26 -7.14
N VAL A 102 -4.14 7.00 -6.94
CA VAL A 102 -4.94 5.85 -7.36
C VAL A 102 -4.75 4.69 -6.38
N ASP A 103 -5.82 3.92 -6.16
CA ASP A 103 -5.75 2.59 -5.54
C ASP A 103 -5.96 1.56 -6.65
N ILE A 104 -4.85 0.99 -7.11
CA ILE A 104 -4.84 0.08 -8.27
C ILE A 104 -5.66 -1.18 -7.99
N GLU A 105 -5.67 -1.67 -6.75
CA GLU A 105 -6.42 -2.87 -6.34
C GLU A 105 -7.93 -2.62 -6.39
N VAL A 106 -8.37 -1.44 -5.93
CA VAL A 106 -9.77 -1.02 -6.01
C VAL A 106 -10.21 -0.78 -7.46
N GLU A 107 -9.38 -0.14 -8.29
CA GLU A 107 -9.70 0.07 -9.70
C GLU A 107 -9.77 -1.26 -10.46
N TYR A 108 -8.89 -2.22 -10.16
CA TYR A 108 -8.96 -3.58 -10.72
C TYR A 108 -10.29 -4.24 -10.37
N TYR A 109 -10.68 -4.23 -9.09
CA TYR A 109 -11.95 -4.80 -8.65
C TYR A 109 -13.15 -4.11 -9.32
N ALA A 110 -13.12 -2.78 -9.47
CA ALA A 110 -14.17 -2.03 -10.14
C ALA A 110 -14.33 -2.43 -11.62
N VAL A 111 -13.22 -2.66 -12.34
CA VAL A 111 -13.25 -3.14 -13.73
C VAL A 111 -13.73 -4.60 -13.79
N MET A 112 -13.35 -5.43 -12.83
CA MET A 112 -13.83 -6.80 -12.71
C MET A 112 -15.36 -6.83 -12.52
N VAL A 113 -15.89 -6.08 -11.55
CA VAL A 113 -17.34 -5.96 -11.29
C VAL A 113 -18.09 -5.45 -12.52
N LYS A 114 -17.55 -4.45 -13.22
CA LYS A 114 -18.14 -3.91 -14.46
C LYS A 114 -18.28 -4.99 -15.53
N ASN A 115 -17.27 -5.84 -15.70
CA ASN A 115 -17.20 -6.84 -16.75
C ASN A 115 -17.60 -8.25 -16.30
N ARG A 116 -18.12 -8.41 -15.08
CA ARG A 116 -18.32 -9.71 -14.40
C ARG A 116 -19.15 -10.75 -15.16
N LYS A 117 -19.94 -10.34 -16.16
CA LYS A 117 -20.75 -11.26 -16.98
C LYS A 117 -20.00 -11.79 -18.22
N ILE A 118 -18.76 -11.37 -18.46
CA ILE A 118 -17.99 -11.69 -19.67
C ILE A 118 -16.64 -12.31 -19.24
N PRO A 119 -16.56 -13.64 -19.05
CA PRO A 119 -15.37 -14.31 -18.51
C PRO A 119 -14.07 -14.02 -19.26
N GLU A 120 -14.12 -13.89 -20.60
CA GLU A 120 -12.92 -13.58 -21.40
C GLU A 120 -12.31 -12.22 -21.05
N LEU A 121 -13.14 -11.22 -20.72
CA LEU A 121 -12.64 -9.91 -20.26
C LEU A 121 -12.03 -10.01 -18.86
N ILE A 122 -12.52 -10.88 -18.00
CA ILE A 122 -11.97 -11.13 -16.67
C ILE A 122 -10.60 -11.80 -16.78
N LYS A 123 -10.46 -12.79 -17.66
CA LYS A 123 -9.19 -13.44 -17.93
C LYS A 123 -8.13 -12.46 -18.49
N ASN A 124 -8.54 -11.58 -19.40
CA ASN A 124 -7.66 -10.52 -19.91
C ASN A 124 -7.29 -9.52 -18.82
N LEU A 125 -8.25 -9.07 -18.02
CA LEU A 125 -8.00 -8.19 -16.87
C LEU A 125 -7.02 -8.82 -15.87
N ASN A 126 -7.17 -10.11 -15.55
CA ASN A 126 -6.24 -10.83 -14.67
C ASN A 126 -4.82 -10.87 -15.22
N SER A 127 -4.69 -11.05 -16.54
CA SER A 127 -3.41 -11.08 -17.25
C SER A 127 -2.74 -9.69 -17.28
N GLU A 128 -3.53 -8.63 -17.43
CA GLU A 128 -3.09 -7.23 -17.34
C GLU A 128 -2.65 -6.88 -15.91
N PHE A 129 -3.44 -7.25 -14.91
CA PHE A 129 -3.14 -7.00 -13.51
C PHE A 129 -1.87 -7.73 -13.05
N SER A 130 -1.69 -8.98 -13.48
CA SER A 130 -0.44 -9.73 -13.22
C SER A 130 0.77 -9.05 -13.84
N TYR A 131 0.63 -8.56 -15.07
CA TYR A 131 1.72 -7.85 -15.75
C TYR A 131 2.11 -6.55 -15.05
N MET A 132 1.12 -5.77 -14.58
CA MET A 132 1.39 -4.57 -13.78
C MET A 132 2.01 -4.89 -12.43
N LYS A 133 1.59 -6.00 -11.80
CA LYS A 133 2.21 -6.48 -10.56
C LYS A 133 3.69 -6.78 -10.78
N ASP A 134 4.05 -7.48 -11.86
CA ASP A 134 5.43 -7.81 -12.17
C ASP A 134 6.27 -6.54 -12.36
N LEU A 135 5.77 -5.58 -13.16
CA LEU A 135 6.42 -4.27 -13.35
C LEU A 135 6.59 -3.50 -12.03
N LEU A 136 5.58 -3.53 -11.16
CA LEU A 136 5.66 -2.89 -9.85
C LEU A 136 6.72 -3.54 -8.96
N MET A 137 6.83 -4.87 -8.97
CA MET A 137 7.83 -5.58 -8.16
C MET A 137 9.25 -5.24 -8.63
N ASP A 138 9.48 -5.17 -9.94
CA ASP A 138 10.78 -4.78 -10.49
C ASP A 138 11.13 -3.33 -10.16
N TYR A 139 10.15 -2.42 -10.27
CA TYR A 139 10.31 -1.02 -9.85
C TYR A 139 10.69 -0.88 -8.37
N LEU A 140 9.96 -1.56 -7.48
CA LEU A 140 10.21 -1.48 -6.04
C LEU A 140 11.55 -2.09 -5.64
N LYS A 141 12.06 -3.12 -6.34
CA LYS A 141 13.43 -3.61 -6.15
C LYS A 141 14.46 -2.53 -6.45
N GLY A 142 14.31 -1.80 -7.55
CA GLY A 142 15.18 -0.66 -7.86
C GLY A 142 15.13 0.44 -6.79
N GLN A 143 13.95 0.72 -6.23
CA GLN A 143 13.81 1.67 -5.11
C GLN A 143 14.55 1.18 -3.85
N GLU A 144 14.44 -0.09 -3.51
CA GLU A 144 15.15 -0.68 -2.36
C GLU A 144 16.67 -0.71 -2.56
N GLU A 145 17.15 -1.08 -3.76
CA GLU A 145 18.58 -1.13 -4.09
C GLU A 145 19.25 0.26 -4.09
N SER A 146 18.50 1.30 -4.47
CA SER A 146 18.99 2.69 -4.52
C SER A 146 18.88 3.44 -3.20
N TYR A 147 18.32 2.81 -2.15
CA TYR A 147 18.04 3.47 -0.89
C TYR A 147 19.31 3.82 -0.10
N ASP A 148 19.36 5.03 0.46
CA ASP A 148 20.48 5.47 1.31
C ASP A 148 20.39 4.80 2.68
N GLU A 149 21.34 3.91 2.95
CA GLU A 149 21.39 3.13 4.18
C GLU A 149 21.51 3.98 5.46
N ASN A 150 21.98 5.23 5.34
CA ASN A 150 22.20 6.14 6.45
C ASN A 150 20.91 6.82 6.95
N ILE A 151 19.83 6.80 6.17
CA ILE A 151 18.54 7.37 6.59
C ILE A 151 17.98 6.52 7.73
N TYR A 152 17.91 7.10 8.92
CA TYR A 152 17.50 6.42 10.14
C TYR A 152 16.97 7.41 11.18
N SER A 153 15.83 7.10 11.81
CA SER A 153 15.27 7.93 12.89
C SER A 153 15.32 7.22 14.25
N HIS A 154 16.09 7.78 15.18
CA HIS A 154 16.05 7.33 16.58
C HIS A 154 14.67 7.58 17.21
N GLN A 155 13.98 8.66 16.84
CA GLN A 155 12.65 8.98 17.36
C GLN A 155 11.63 7.93 16.92
N LEU A 156 11.69 7.46 15.66
CA LEU A 156 10.81 6.41 15.16
C LEU A 156 11.06 5.08 15.87
N GLN A 157 12.33 4.72 16.11
CA GLN A 157 12.71 3.55 16.89
C GLN A 157 12.10 3.59 18.30
N GLU A 158 12.17 4.74 18.98
CA GLU A 158 11.60 4.92 20.31
C GLU A 158 10.07 4.79 20.31
N CYS A 159 9.40 5.29 19.27
CA CYS A 159 7.94 5.18 19.13
C CYS A 159 7.48 3.71 19.13
N PHE A 160 8.18 2.82 18.42
CA PHE A 160 7.84 1.39 18.40
C PHE A 160 7.92 0.73 19.78
N GLY A 161 8.89 1.16 20.59
CA GLY A 161 9.14 0.66 21.95
C GLY A 161 8.39 1.40 23.07
N GLU A 162 7.53 2.38 22.74
CA GLU A 162 6.91 3.22 23.77
C GLU A 162 6.07 2.40 24.76
N VAL A 163 5.99 2.82 26.02
CA VAL A 163 5.14 2.12 27.00
C VAL A 163 3.67 2.17 26.57
N ILE A 164 2.92 1.14 26.93
CA ILE A 164 1.47 1.14 26.69
C ILE A 164 0.84 2.12 27.69
N ASN A 165 0.28 3.21 27.17
CA ASN A 165 -0.40 4.18 28.01
C ASN A 165 -1.82 3.72 28.31
N VAL A 166 -2.09 3.36 29.56
CA VAL A 166 -3.41 2.91 30.04
C VAL A 166 -4.51 3.97 29.91
N ASP A 167 -4.14 5.24 29.76
CA ASP A 167 -5.11 6.31 29.50
C ASP A 167 -5.65 6.25 28.05
N GLU A 168 -4.95 5.58 27.13
CA GLU A 168 -5.41 5.29 25.76
C GLU A 168 -6.44 4.14 25.70
N ILE A 169 -6.79 3.53 26.84
CA ILE A 169 -7.67 2.36 26.93
C ILE A 169 -8.90 2.71 27.76
N LEU A 170 -10.09 2.57 27.17
CA LEU A 170 -11.36 2.92 27.81
C LEU A 170 -11.63 2.08 29.07
N MET A 171 -11.43 0.76 28.98
CA MET A 171 -11.58 -0.18 30.11
C MET A 171 -10.25 -0.36 30.87
N LYS A 172 -10.03 0.45 31.90
CA LYS A 172 -8.80 0.49 32.73
C LYS A 172 -8.54 -0.75 33.61
N ASN A 173 -9.29 -1.83 33.43
CA ASN A 173 -9.22 -2.98 34.34
C ASN A 173 -7.92 -3.77 34.14
N ARG A 174 -7.06 -3.77 35.18
CA ARG A 174 -5.88 -4.65 35.35
C ARG A 174 -4.72 -4.45 34.35
N ILE A 175 -4.61 -3.29 33.71
CA ILE A 175 -3.47 -2.98 32.84
C ILE A 175 -2.59 -1.99 33.58
N HIS A 176 -1.30 -2.31 33.73
CA HIS A 176 -0.29 -1.40 34.25
C HIS A 176 0.40 -0.67 33.08
N LYS A 177 0.88 0.56 33.31
CA LYS A 177 1.80 1.22 32.36
C LYS A 177 3.07 0.40 32.32
N ASP A 178 3.24 -0.35 31.24
CA ASP A 178 4.35 -1.28 31.06
C ASP A 178 4.76 -1.34 29.58
N ARG A 179 5.95 -1.87 29.31
CA ARG A 179 6.38 -2.19 27.95
C ARG A 179 5.53 -3.32 27.39
N PRO A 180 5.34 -3.34 26.06
CA PRO A 180 4.63 -4.44 25.41
C PRO A 180 5.34 -5.78 25.70
N SER A 181 4.57 -6.80 26.06
CA SER A 181 5.08 -8.13 26.40
C SER A 181 5.64 -8.84 25.16
N LYS A 182 4.97 -8.66 24.02
CA LYS A 182 5.40 -9.07 22.69
C LYS A 182 5.02 -8.00 21.67
N ILE A 183 5.91 -7.71 20.71
CA ILE A 183 5.65 -6.82 19.58
C ILE A 183 5.57 -7.63 18.29
N LEU A 184 4.48 -7.51 17.53
CA LEU A 184 4.40 -8.03 16.17
C LEU A 184 4.36 -6.86 15.19
N PHE A 185 5.34 -6.79 14.30
CA PHE A 185 5.28 -5.89 13.16
C PHE A 185 4.54 -6.58 12.01
N LEU A 186 3.40 -6.02 11.62
CA LEU A 186 2.65 -6.43 10.45
C LEU A 186 3.04 -5.51 9.30
N ASN A 187 3.98 -5.98 8.48
CA ASN A 187 4.52 -5.22 7.35
C ASN A 187 3.66 -5.48 6.10
N PHE A 188 3.02 -4.42 5.61
CA PHE A 188 2.28 -4.42 4.34
C PHE A 188 3.17 -3.98 3.16
N ASN A 189 4.35 -3.44 3.43
CA ASN A 189 5.29 -3.06 2.38
C ASN A 189 6.02 -4.31 1.89
N TYR A 190 6.30 -4.34 0.59
CA TYR A 190 7.11 -5.39 0.00
C TYR A 190 8.60 -5.22 0.32
N THR A 191 9.01 -3.99 0.62
CA THR A 191 10.38 -3.64 0.99
C THR A 191 10.72 -4.08 2.42
N ASN A 192 12.02 -4.15 2.70
CA ASN A 192 12.62 -4.60 3.95
C ASN A 192 13.15 -3.44 4.82
N ILE A 193 12.76 -2.19 4.53
CA ILE A 193 13.23 -0.98 5.25
C ILE A 193 13.02 -1.07 6.76
N LEU A 194 11.92 -1.70 7.19
CA LEU A 194 11.61 -1.97 8.59
C LEU A 194 12.75 -2.71 9.33
N MET A 195 13.49 -3.59 8.65
CA MET A 195 14.49 -4.45 9.29
C MET A 195 15.63 -3.66 9.95
N LYS A 196 15.87 -2.42 9.48
CA LYS A 196 16.80 -1.47 10.11
C LYS A 196 16.45 -1.14 11.55
N TYR A 197 15.15 -1.00 11.83
CA TYR A 197 14.64 -0.73 13.16
C TYR A 197 14.49 -2.01 13.94
N PHE A 198 13.99 -3.08 13.29
CA PHE A 198 13.77 -4.37 13.92
C PHE A 198 15.03 -4.85 14.66
N ASN A 199 16.20 -4.80 14.03
CA ASN A 199 17.44 -5.28 14.63
C ASN A 199 17.90 -4.49 15.87
N LYS A 200 17.43 -3.24 16.02
CA LYS A 200 17.82 -2.33 17.13
C LYS A 200 16.80 -2.33 18.28
N ILE A 201 15.65 -2.95 18.10
CA ILE A 201 14.60 -3.04 19.14
C ILE A 201 14.86 -4.29 19.99
N GLY A 202 14.90 -4.14 21.32
CA GLY A 202 15.02 -5.26 22.25
C GLY A 202 13.67 -5.94 22.56
N GLY A 203 13.69 -7.06 23.30
CA GLY A 203 12.49 -7.77 23.76
C GLY A 203 11.96 -8.84 22.81
N ASP A 204 10.87 -9.50 23.19
CA ASP A 204 10.16 -10.48 22.36
C ASP A 204 9.41 -9.75 21.23
N LYS A 205 9.87 -9.99 20.00
CA LYS A 205 9.35 -9.32 18.81
C LYS A 205 9.43 -10.23 17.60
N ASP A 206 8.54 -9.99 16.66
CA ASP A 206 8.45 -10.75 15.41
C ASP A 206 8.00 -9.84 14.26
N VAL A 207 8.30 -10.23 13.02
CA VAL A 207 7.88 -9.52 11.81
C VAL A 207 7.07 -10.45 10.91
N ASN A 208 5.98 -9.94 10.38
CA ASN A 208 5.06 -10.65 9.52
C ASN A 208 4.85 -9.85 8.25
N TYR A 209 5.37 -10.37 7.15
CA TYR A 209 5.19 -9.83 5.81
C TYR A 209 3.87 -10.37 5.25
N ILE A 210 2.80 -9.65 5.56
CA ILE A 210 1.44 -10.14 5.28
C ILE A 210 1.16 -10.25 3.79
N HIS A 211 1.82 -9.40 2.99
CA HIS A 211 1.78 -9.42 1.54
C HIS A 211 3.04 -10.03 0.91
N GLY A 212 3.87 -10.76 1.66
CA GLY A 212 5.16 -11.23 1.16
C GLY A 212 6.19 -10.10 1.01
N ASN A 213 7.31 -10.39 0.35
CA ASN A 213 8.39 -9.42 0.14
C ASN A 213 9.01 -9.54 -1.25
N LEU A 214 9.85 -8.56 -1.63
CA LEU A 214 10.47 -8.50 -2.96
C LEU A 214 11.40 -9.67 -3.28
N GLU A 215 12.00 -10.29 -2.26
CA GLU A 215 12.89 -11.46 -2.40
C GLU A 215 12.11 -12.79 -2.53
N GLY A 216 10.82 -12.81 -2.21
CA GLY A 216 9.97 -14.01 -2.21
C GLY A 216 10.23 -15.00 -1.07
N ASN A 217 11.21 -14.75 -0.20
CA ASN A 217 11.55 -15.65 0.91
C ASN A 217 10.56 -15.57 2.10
N GLN A 218 9.74 -14.51 2.17
CA GLN A 218 8.63 -14.37 3.13
C GLN A 218 7.26 -14.64 2.47
N GLY A 219 7.26 -15.36 1.36
CA GLY A 219 6.10 -15.61 0.53
C GLY A 219 6.07 -14.71 -0.71
N GLU A 220 5.43 -15.22 -1.75
CA GLU A 220 5.21 -14.47 -3.00
C GLU A 220 4.43 -13.18 -2.72
N PRO A 221 4.78 -12.06 -3.37
CA PRO A 221 4.06 -10.80 -3.25
C PRO A 221 2.55 -10.97 -3.45
N ILE A 222 1.72 -10.53 -2.51
CA ILE A 222 0.26 -10.60 -2.58
C ILE A 222 -0.29 -9.23 -2.97
N PHE A 223 -0.82 -9.13 -4.18
CA PHE A 223 -1.39 -7.91 -4.74
C PHE A 223 -2.80 -8.21 -5.26
N GLY A 224 -3.81 -7.45 -4.83
CA GLY A 224 -5.20 -7.75 -5.18
C GLY A 224 -6.25 -7.16 -4.23
N PHE A 225 -7.49 -7.60 -4.38
CA PHE A 225 -8.62 -7.06 -3.62
C PHE A 225 -9.04 -8.00 -2.48
N GLY A 226 -9.40 -7.46 -1.32
CA GLY A 226 -9.69 -8.20 -0.10
C GLY A 226 -10.81 -7.61 0.76
N ASP A 227 -11.79 -6.93 0.15
CA ASP A 227 -13.05 -6.59 0.81
C ASP A 227 -14.13 -7.63 0.51
N GLU A 228 -14.27 -8.63 1.37
CA GLU A 228 -15.33 -9.64 1.25
C GLU A 228 -16.70 -9.13 1.72
N PHE A 229 -16.77 -7.93 2.30
CA PHE A 229 -18.05 -7.31 2.68
C PHE A 229 -18.66 -6.49 1.55
N ASP A 230 -18.02 -6.42 0.38
CA ASP A 230 -18.59 -5.75 -0.77
C ASP A 230 -19.79 -6.55 -1.32
N LYS A 231 -20.88 -5.85 -1.62
CA LYS A 231 -22.13 -6.48 -2.09
C LYS A 231 -21.98 -7.25 -3.42
N HIS A 232 -21.02 -6.85 -4.26
CA HIS A 232 -20.78 -7.53 -5.53
C HIS A 232 -19.85 -8.73 -5.36
N TYR A 233 -19.20 -8.89 -4.20
CA TYR A 233 -18.38 -10.06 -3.89
C TYR A 233 -19.25 -11.32 -3.86
N GLU A 234 -20.41 -11.27 -3.19
CA GLU A 234 -21.39 -12.37 -3.18
C GLU A 234 -21.89 -12.73 -4.59
N GLU A 235 -22.11 -11.73 -5.46
CA GLU A 235 -22.45 -11.98 -6.87
C GLU A 235 -21.32 -12.74 -7.60
N ILE A 236 -20.08 -12.37 -7.32
CA ILE A 236 -18.89 -12.97 -7.92
C ILE A 236 -18.73 -14.43 -7.50
N GLU A 237 -18.91 -14.72 -6.21
CA GLU A 237 -18.84 -16.09 -5.69
C GLU A 237 -19.85 -17.02 -6.36
N GLY A 238 -21.01 -16.50 -6.74
CA GLY A 238 -22.06 -17.24 -7.43
C GLY A 238 -21.72 -17.70 -8.86
N PHE A 239 -20.69 -17.15 -9.52
CA PHE A 239 -20.33 -17.55 -10.89
C PHE A 239 -19.64 -18.92 -10.98
N ASN A 240 -19.12 -19.46 -9.87
CA ASN A 240 -18.43 -20.75 -9.81
C ASN A 240 -17.31 -20.91 -10.86
N ASP A 241 -16.57 -19.83 -11.11
CA ASP A 241 -15.40 -19.78 -12.00
C ASP A 241 -14.21 -19.21 -11.23
N ASN A 242 -13.11 -19.96 -11.20
CA ASN A 242 -11.92 -19.63 -10.42
C ASN A 242 -11.16 -18.43 -10.98
N GLU A 243 -11.38 -18.01 -12.23
CA GLU A 243 -10.76 -16.80 -12.78
C GLU A 243 -11.12 -15.55 -11.96
N TYR A 244 -12.30 -15.51 -11.35
CA TYR A 244 -12.73 -14.36 -10.55
C TYR A 244 -12.02 -14.24 -9.20
N PHE A 245 -11.36 -15.30 -8.75
CA PHE A 245 -10.66 -15.35 -7.47
C PHE A 245 -9.14 -15.20 -7.60
N ARG A 246 -8.63 -15.10 -8.83
CA ARG A 246 -7.20 -15.15 -9.11
C ARG A 246 -6.37 -14.06 -8.41
N HIS A 247 -6.95 -12.89 -8.19
CA HIS A 247 -6.31 -11.77 -7.47
C HIS A 247 -7.14 -11.31 -6.27
N ILE A 248 -7.81 -12.27 -5.60
CA ILE A 248 -8.52 -12.04 -4.35
C ILE A 248 -7.64 -12.47 -3.18
N LYS A 249 -7.33 -11.51 -2.29
CA LYS A 249 -6.30 -11.65 -1.25
C LYS A 249 -6.56 -12.79 -0.26
N SER A 250 -7.81 -13.11 0.05
CA SER A 250 -8.14 -14.15 1.04
C SER A 250 -7.67 -15.55 0.63
N PHE A 251 -7.70 -15.86 -0.66
CA PHE A 251 -7.13 -17.11 -1.18
C PHE A 251 -5.60 -17.08 -1.17
N GLU A 252 -5.00 -15.94 -1.52
CA GLU A 252 -3.54 -15.75 -1.48
C GLU A 252 -2.96 -15.88 -0.06
N TYR A 253 -3.66 -15.36 0.95
CA TYR A 253 -3.28 -15.47 2.37
C TYR A 253 -3.22 -16.91 2.88
N SER A 254 -3.89 -17.84 2.20
CA SER A 254 -3.86 -19.26 2.56
C SER A 254 -2.63 -20.00 2.02
N LYS A 255 -1.84 -19.37 1.14
CA LYS A 255 -0.66 -19.99 0.52
C LYS A 255 0.56 -20.07 1.44
N ASN A 256 0.60 -19.26 2.49
CA ASN A 256 1.70 -19.24 3.46
C ASN A 256 1.17 -19.11 4.90
N GLN A 257 2.08 -19.12 5.87
CA GLN A 257 1.72 -19.07 7.30
C GLN A 257 1.51 -17.64 7.82
N SER A 258 1.75 -16.59 7.02
CA SER A 258 1.73 -15.20 7.48
C SER A 258 0.38 -14.82 8.09
N TYR A 259 -0.72 -15.07 7.38
CA TYR A 259 -2.07 -14.79 7.92
C TYR A 259 -2.38 -15.64 9.16
N PHE A 260 -2.00 -16.92 9.15
CA PHE A 260 -2.19 -17.81 10.30
C PHE A 260 -1.41 -17.33 11.55
N SER A 261 -0.17 -16.89 11.37
CA SER A 261 0.66 -16.33 12.44
C SER A 261 0.07 -15.05 13.02
N LEU A 262 -0.50 -14.18 12.17
CA LEU A 262 -1.26 -13.02 12.63
C LEU A 262 -2.49 -13.44 13.46
N MET A 263 -3.26 -14.42 12.99
CA MET A 263 -4.43 -14.92 13.72
C MET A 263 -4.04 -15.51 15.09
N ARG A 264 -2.91 -16.23 15.17
CA ARG A 264 -2.37 -16.72 16.44
C ARG A 264 -1.98 -15.58 17.37
N PHE A 265 -1.37 -14.52 16.84
CA PHE A 265 -0.98 -13.36 17.64
C PHE A 265 -2.19 -12.64 18.24
N ILE A 266 -3.19 -12.27 17.42
CA ILE A 266 -4.37 -11.54 17.90
C ILE A 266 -5.26 -12.39 18.83
N SER A 267 -5.09 -13.71 18.80
CA SER A 267 -5.77 -14.65 19.70
C SER A 267 -4.96 -14.99 20.96
N SER A 268 -3.72 -14.49 21.09
CA SER A 268 -2.82 -14.86 22.20
C SER A 268 -3.08 -14.09 23.50
N GLY A 269 -3.83 -12.98 23.44
CA GLY A 269 -4.15 -12.15 24.59
C GLY A 269 -4.39 -10.70 24.19
N MET A 270 -4.61 -9.83 25.18
CA MET A 270 -4.88 -8.40 24.95
C MET A 270 -3.74 -7.75 24.15
N TYR A 271 -4.09 -6.85 23.23
CA TYR A 271 -3.11 -6.08 22.46
C TYR A 271 -3.56 -4.64 22.17
N GLN A 272 -2.57 -3.76 21.97
CA GLN A 272 -2.72 -2.43 21.37
C GLN A 272 -2.28 -2.48 19.91
N VAL A 273 -2.97 -1.73 19.05
CA VAL A 273 -2.54 -1.48 17.67
C VAL A 273 -1.90 -0.10 17.58
N GLN A 274 -0.76 -0.02 16.89
CA GLN A 274 -0.19 1.24 16.40
C GLN A 274 -0.14 1.18 14.87
N ILE A 275 -0.45 2.29 14.20
CA ILE A 275 -0.48 2.37 12.73
C ILE A 275 0.52 3.42 12.27
N TYR A 276 1.44 3.02 11.38
CA TYR A 276 2.50 3.86 10.81
C TYR A 276 2.41 3.83 9.29
N GLY A 277 2.09 4.97 8.69
CA GLY A 277 2.09 5.13 7.23
C GLY A 277 1.14 4.20 6.46
N HIS A 278 0.26 3.46 7.12
CA HIS A 278 -0.67 2.57 6.44
C HIS A 278 -1.92 3.32 5.99
N SER A 279 -2.29 3.20 4.71
CA SER A 279 -3.44 3.89 4.13
C SER A 279 -4.77 3.46 4.74
N CYS A 280 -4.81 2.23 5.27
CA CYS A 280 -6.03 1.54 5.72
C CYS A 280 -7.08 1.50 4.60
N GLY A 281 -6.63 1.24 3.37
CA GLY A 281 -7.49 1.10 2.20
C GLY A 281 -8.50 -0.05 2.34
N ILE A 282 -9.58 0.02 1.57
CA ILE A 282 -10.63 -1.02 1.59
C ILE A 282 -10.15 -2.35 1.02
N SER A 283 -9.07 -2.38 0.24
CA SER A 283 -8.52 -3.61 -0.33
C SER A 283 -8.04 -4.61 0.73
N ASP A 284 -7.79 -4.21 1.98
CA ASP A 284 -7.43 -5.12 3.09
C ASP A 284 -8.52 -5.21 4.17
N ARG A 285 -9.75 -4.80 3.84
CA ARG A 285 -10.83 -4.58 4.82
C ARG A 285 -11.20 -5.83 5.62
N THR A 286 -11.26 -7.00 5.02
CA THR A 286 -11.58 -8.24 5.75
C THR A 286 -10.59 -8.50 6.87
N MET A 287 -9.30 -8.37 6.60
CA MET A 287 -8.24 -8.60 7.58
C MET A 287 -8.20 -7.50 8.64
N LEU A 288 -8.27 -6.23 8.23
CA LEU A 288 -8.25 -5.10 9.17
C LEU A 288 -9.48 -5.11 10.09
N ASN A 289 -10.67 -5.50 9.59
CA ASN A 289 -11.85 -5.72 10.42
C ASN A 289 -11.58 -6.78 11.51
N LYS A 290 -10.97 -7.91 11.15
CA LYS A 290 -10.61 -8.98 12.12
C LYS A 290 -9.63 -8.52 13.18
N ILE A 291 -8.69 -7.63 12.85
CA ILE A 291 -7.74 -7.05 13.81
C ILE A 291 -8.46 -6.04 14.72
N PHE A 292 -9.21 -5.10 14.15
CA PHE A 292 -9.72 -3.95 14.88
C PHE A 292 -10.94 -4.27 15.73
N GLU A 293 -11.86 -5.13 15.25
CA GLU A 293 -13.06 -5.50 16.00
C GLU A 293 -12.82 -6.65 17.00
N ASN A 294 -11.63 -7.28 17.01
CA ASN A 294 -11.29 -8.33 17.97
C ASN A 294 -11.46 -7.87 19.43
N ASP A 295 -12.07 -8.69 20.27
CA ASP A 295 -12.29 -8.39 21.70
C ASP A 295 -10.99 -8.16 22.47
N TRP A 296 -9.89 -8.76 22.02
CA TRP A 296 -8.55 -8.59 22.61
C TRP A 296 -7.86 -7.29 22.16
N CYS A 297 -8.31 -6.63 21.09
CA CYS A 297 -7.84 -5.31 20.70
C CYS A 297 -8.37 -4.25 21.67
N LYS A 298 -7.49 -3.56 22.40
CA LYS A 298 -7.85 -2.61 23.46
C LYS A 298 -7.72 -1.14 23.08
N SER A 299 -6.85 -0.81 22.13
CA SER A 299 -6.71 0.53 21.60
C SER A 299 -6.05 0.53 20.22
N ILE A 300 -6.34 1.55 19.42
CA ILE A 300 -5.79 1.77 18.08
C ILE A 300 -5.25 3.20 18.04
N LYS A 301 -3.93 3.31 18.01
CA LYS A 301 -3.21 4.58 17.98
C LYS A 301 -2.70 4.85 16.56
N ILE A 302 -2.99 6.04 16.05
CA ILE A 302 -2.54 6.48 14.72
C ILE A 302 -1.30 7.36 14.90
N PHE A 303 -0.21 6.99 14.24
CA PHE A 303 0.92 7.89 14.02
C PHE A 303 0.70 8.57 12.68
N TYR A 304 0.13 9.78 12.75
CA TYR A 304 -0.33 10.53 11.58
C TYR A 304 0.83 11.23 10.88
N TYR A 305 0.69 11.51 9.60
CA TYR A 305 1.59 12.41 8.88
C TYR A 305 1.18 13.87 9.14
N GLU A 306 2.16 14.75 9.30
CA GLU A 306 1.95 16.18 9.54
C GLU A 306 2.95 16.99 8.73
N ASN A 307 2.46 18.08 8.13
CA ASN A 307 3.27 19.06 7.42
C ASN A 307 2.75 20.48 7.68
N GLU A 308 3.30 21.48 6.99
CA GLU A 308 2.92 22.89 7.13
C GLU A 308 1.42 23.16 6.87
N ASN A 309 0.75 22.31 6.08
CA ASN A 309 -0.65 22.46 5.69
C ASN A 309 -1.63 21.73 6.61
N GLY A 310 -1.14 20.94 7.58
CA GLY A 310 -1.95 20.20 8.54
C GLY A 310 -1.54 18.73 8.70
N ASN A 311 -2.42 17.93 9.27
CA ASN A 311 -2.20 16.49 9.48
C ASN A 311 -3.27 15.61 8.82
N ASP A 312 -2.91 14.36 8.55
CA ASP A 312 -3.78 13.39 7.87
C ASP A 312 -4.64 12.54 8.83
N PHE A 313 -4.68 12.86 10.13
CA PHE A 313 -5.33 12.02 11.14
C PHE A 313 -6.81 11.74 10.82
N ILE A 314 -7.56 12.76 10.42
CA ILE A 314 -8.99 12.62 10.11
C ILE A 314 -9.20 11.74 8.87
N ASP A 315 -8.35 11.86 7.86
CA ASP A 315 -8.42 11.01 6.67
C ASP A 315 -8.10 9.55 7.00
N ARG A 316 -7.09 9.31 7.85
CA ARG A 316 -6.78 7.97 8.36
C ARG A 316 -7.92 7.41 9.20
N LEU A 317 -8.51 8.21 10.08
CA LEU A 317 -9.67 7.81 10.88
C LEU A 317 -10.86 7.45 9.98
N ASN A 318 -11.13 8.24 8.94
CA ASN A 318 -12.19 7.96 7.98
C ASN A 318 -11.96 6.62 7.28
N ASN A 319 -10.73 6.33 6.85
CA ASN A 319 -10.36 5.04 6.25
C ASN A 319 -10.53 3.88 7.24
N ILE A 320 -10.00 4.03 8.45
CA ILE A 320 -10.13 3.03 9.53
C ILE A 320 -11.60 2.76 9.83
N SER A 321 -12.44 3.80 9.87
CA SER A 321 -13.86 3.67 10.18
C SER A 321 -14.59 2.73 9.22
N ARG A 322 -14.15 2.60 7.96
CA ARG A 322 -14.79 1.70 6.96
C ARG A 322 -14.61 0.23 7.32
N HIS A 323 -13.59 -0.10 8.11
CA HIS A 323 -13.31 -1.46 8.59
C HIS A 323 -14.17 -1.87 9.78
N PHE A 324 -14.91 -0.95 10.39
CA PHE A 324 -15.81 -1.26 11.49
C PHE A 324 -17.25 -1.42 11.01
N LYS A 325 -17.85 -2.55 11.37
CA LYS A 325 -19.30 -2.79 11.28
C LYS A 325 -20.01 -2.03 12.40
N ASP A 326 -19.46 -2.04 13.61
CA ASP A 326 -20.01 -1.31 14.76
C ASP A 326 -19.20 -0.04 15.06
N LYS A 327 -19.84 1.12 14.86
CA LYS A 327 -19.23 2.43 15.14
C LYS A 327 -19.07 2.72 16.62
N THR A 328 -19.76 1.99 17.49
CA THR A 328 -19.58 2.05 18.94
C THR A 328 -18.20 1.50 19.30
N ILE A 329 -17.88 0.31 18.81
CA ILE A 329 -16.56 -0.34 19.02
C ILE A 329 -15.42 0.54 18.48
N LEU A 330 -15.62 1.19 17.32
CA LEU A 330 -14.65 2.17 16.80
C LEU A 330 -14.33 3.26 17.83
N ARG A 331 -15.36 3.91 18.38
CA ARG A 331 -15.19 5.01 19.34
C ARG A 331 -14.58 4.57 20.66
N GLU A 332 -14.78 3.30 21.04
CA GLU A 332 -14.18 2.73 22.25
C GLU A 332 -12.70 2.40 22.09
N LYS A 333 -12.26 2.08 20.87
CA LYS A 333 -10.89 1.62 20.59
C LYS A 333 -9.98 2.69 20.01
N ILE A 334 -10.51 3.68 19.30
CA ILE A 334 -9.68 4.71 18.67
C ILE A 334 -9.09 5.65 19.72
N VAL A 335 -7.77 5.89 19.64
CA VAL A 335 -7.11 6.89 20.49
C VAL A 335 -7.38 8.29 19.92
N PRO A 336 -7.83 9.25 20.75
CA PRO A 336 -8.05 10.63 20.32
C PRO A 336 -6.79 11.33 19.79
N LEU A 337 -6.97 12.34 18.93
CA LEU A 337 -5.88 13.07 18.27
C LEU A 337 -4.90 13.71 19.26
N ASP A 338 -5.40 14.32 20.34
CA ASP A 338 -4.60 14.98 21.39
C ASP A 338 -3.76 14.00 22.23
N MET A 339 -4.00 12.69 22.07
CA MET A 339 -3.23 11.60 22.66
C MET A 339 -2.37 10.85 21.63
N CYS A 340 -2.50 11.20 20.34
CA CYS A 340 -1.68 10.68 19.25
C CYS A 340 -0.45 11.58 19.01
N LYS A 341 0.42 11.15 18.10
CA LYS A 341 1.65 11.88 17.73
C LYS A 341 1.85 11.80 16.23
N ALA A 342 2.50 12.81 15.67
CA ALA A 342 3.01 12.72 14.31
C ALA A 342 4.03 11.57 14.21
N MET A 343 4.00 10.86 13.09
CA MET A 343 5.04 9.90 12.74
C MET A 343 6.33 10.66 12.43
N PRO A 344 7.46 10.34 13.09
CA PRO A 344 8.75 10.88 12.70
C PRO A 344 9.04 10.67 11.21
N GLN A 345 9.74 11.60 10.56
CA GLN A 345 10.03 11.60 9.11
C GLN A 345 11.55 11.42 8.89
N PRO A 346 12.05 10.18 8.80
CA PRO A 346 13.49 9.89 8.77
C PRO A 346 14.27 10.60 7.66
N LYS A 347 13.68 10.76 6.47
CA LYS A 347 14.32 11.46 5.35
C LYS A 347 14.53 12.94 5.66
N GLU A 348 13.49 13.60 6.18
CA GLU A 348 13.53 15.02 6.56
C GLU A 348 14.48 15.24 7.74
N GLU A 349 14.45 14.36 8.75
CA GLU A 349 15.39 14.38 9.88
C GLU A 349 16.84 14.23 9.42
N PHE A 350 17.10 13.34 8.47
CA PHE A 350 18.44 13.14 7.92
C PHE A 350 18.94 14.38 7.17
N GLU A 351 18.10 14.98 6.32
CA GLU A 351 18.44 16.20 5.57
C GLU A 351 18.63 17.41 6.49
N ALA A 352 17.84 17.53 7.55
CA ALA A 352 17.99 18.57 8.55
C ALA A 352 19.32 18.47 9.33
N ASN A 353 19.88 17.27 9.50
CA ASN A 353 21.16 17.06 10.18
C ASN A 353 22.40 17.29 9.29
N LEU A 354 22.22 17.36 7.97
CA LEU A 354 23.30 17.66 7.01
C LEU A 354 23.53 19.16 6.82
N ASN A 355 22.53 19.98 7.14
CA ASN A 355 22.58 21.45 7.11
C ASN A 355 22.99 22.01 8.48
#